data_AF-U1G9L1-F1
#
_entry.id   AF-U1G9L1-F1
#
_cell.length_a   1.000
_cell.length_b   1.000
_cell.length_c   1.000
_cell.angle_alpha   90.00
_cell.angle_beta   90.00
_cell.angle_gamma   90.00
#
_symmetry.space_group_name_H-M   'P 1'
#
loop_
_entity.id
_entity.type
_entity.pdbx_description
1 polymer ?
#
loop_
_entity_poly.entity_id
_entity_poly.type
_entity_poly.pdbx_seq_one_letter_code
_entity_poly.pdbx_strand_id
1 'polypeptide(L)'
;MSPRAGLSLLYSQFFVKLPIPIHSFSGQTIIVTGSNTGLGREAANHIVRLGVSKVILAVRKIRKGEDAKRYIEGQQAGQAL
;
A
#
# COMPACT_ATOMS: atom_id res chain seq x y z
N MET A 1 6.86 -4.03 -28.24
CA MET A 1 6.59 -4.78 -26.99
C MET A 1 6.85 -6.25 -27.26
N SER A 2 7.74 -6.91 -26.51
CA SER A 2 8.01 -8.34 -26.74
C SER A 2 6.85 -9.19 -26.18
N PRO A 3 6.38 -10.22 -26.91
CA PRO A 3 5.26 -11.06 -26.47
C PRO A 3 5.54 -11.88 -25.20
N ARG A 4 6.81 -11.98 -24.77
CA ARG A 4 7.23 -12.70 -23.56
C ARG A 4 7.02 -11.90 -22.27
N ALA A 5 6.99 -10.57 -22.34
CA ALA A 5 6.82 -9.71 -21.16
C ALA A 5 5.38 -9.78 -20.59
N GLY A 6 4.36 -9.87 -21.46
CA GLY A 6 2.97 -9.92 -21.04
C GLY A 6 2.63 -11.19 -20.25
N LEU A 7 3.10 -12.35 -20.74
CA LEU A 7 2.85 -13.64 -20.08
C LEU A 7 3.55 -13.75 -18.73
N SER A 8 4.76 -13.19 -18.60
CA SER A 8 5.48 -13.10 -17.32
C SER A 8 4.77 -12.22 -16.29
N LEU A 9 4.17 -11.09 -16.72
CA LEU A 9 3.42 -10.21 -15.82
C LEU A 9 2.15 -10.86 -15.30
N LEU A 10 1.41 -11.54 -16.17
CA LEU A 10 0.22 -12.32 -15.78
C LEU A 10 0.60 -13.43 -14.79
N TYR A 11 1.64 -14.21 -15.09
CA TYR A 11 2.10 -15.28 -14.20
C TYR A 11 2.52 -14.75 -12.83
N SER A 12 3.30 -13.67 -12.79
CA SER A 12 3.77 -13.06 -11.54
C SER A 12 2.64 -12.49 -10.67
N GLN A 13 1.55 -12.01 -11.26
CA GLN A 13 0.44 -11.45 -10.50
C GLN A 13 -0.49 -12.52 -9.91
N PHE A 14 -0.64 -13.68 -10.56
CA PHE A 14 -1.56 -14.73 -10.12
C PHE A 14 -0.90 -15.87 -9.33
N PHE A 15 0.38 -16.17 -9.59
CA PHE A 15 1.00 -17.40 -9.08
C PHE A 15 2.21 -17.18 -8.16
N VAL A 16 2.62 -15.93 -7.90
CA VAL A 16 3.70 -15.62 -6.95
C VAL A 16 3.09 -15.12 -5.63
N LYS A 17 3.31 -15.87 -4.54
CA LYS A 17 2.99 -15.40 -3.19
C LYS A 17 4.15 -14.56 -2.67
N LEU A 18 3.92 -13.26 -2.47
CA LEU A 18 4.91 -12.42 -1.80
C LEU A 18 5.08 -12.87 -0.35
N PRO A 19 6.32 -13.00 0.15
CA PRO A 19 6.55 -13.25 1.57
C PRO A 19 6.01 -12.07 2.38
N ILE A 20 5.42 -12.38 3.54
CA ILE A 20 4.88 -11.36 4.44
C ILE A 20 6.08 -10.58 5.03
N PRO A 21 6.17 -9.25 4.83
CA PRO A 21 7.25 -8.47 5.39
C PRO A 21 7.18 -8.50 6.92
N ILE A 22 8.27 -8.90 7.56
CA ILE A 22 8.44 -8.94 9.03
C ILE A 22 9.16 -7.69 9.58
N HIS A 23 9.61 -6.80 8.69
CA HIS A 23 10.29 -5.58 9.11
C HIS A 23 9.30 -4.56 9.68
N SER A 24 9.59 -4.08 10.89
CA SER A 24 8.89 -2.95 11.50
C SER A 24 9.36 -1.63 10.88
N PHE A 25 8.40 -0.72 10.67
CA PHE A 25 8.68 0.66 10.26
C PHE A 25 8.60 1.65 11.43
N SER A 26 8.69 1.17 12.67
CA SER A 26 8.65 2.02 13.86
C SER A 26 9.73 3.11 13.84
N GLY A 27 9.35 4.32 14.25
CA GLY A 27 10.21 5.51 14.27
C GLY A 27 10.41 6.18 12.90
N GLN A 28 9.90 5.60 11.81
CA GLN A 28 10.13 6.11 10.46
C GLN A 28 8.96 6.98 9.96
N THR A 29 9.28 7.91 9.06
CA THR A 29 8.31 8.68 8.28
C THR A 29 8.40 8.27 6.82
N ILE A 30 7.28 7.80 6.24
CA ILE A 30 7.24 7.27 4.88
C ILE A 30 6.28 8.07 4.01
N ILE A 31 6.68 8.37 2.77
CA ILE A 31 5.85 9.04 1.77
C ILE A 31 5.47 8.02 0.70
N VAL A 32 4.17 7.90 0.42
CA VAL A 32 3.66 7.02 -0.65
C VAL A 32 3.00 7.86 -1.73
N THR A 33 3.58 7.84 -2.93
CA THR A 33 3.06 8.54 -4.11
C THR A 33 2.01 7.69 -4.82
N GLY A 34 1.03 8.34 -5.45
CA GLY A 34 -0.05 7.63 -6.14
C GLY A 34 -0.98 6.84 -5.20
N SER A 35 -1.01 7.18 -3.91
CA SER A 35 -1.66 6.43 -2.83
C SER A 35 -3.18 6.66 -2.70
N ASN A 36 -3.80 7.27 -3.70
CA ASN A 36 -5.24 7.48 -3.73
C ASN A 36 -6.04 6.17 -3.91
N THR A 37 -5.53 5.23 -4.71
CA THR A 37 -6.26 4.00 -5.12
C THR A 37 -5.29 2.87 -5.47
N GLY A 38 -5.81 1.65 -5.60
CA GLY A 38 -5.06 0.49 -6.09
C GLY A 38 -3.89 0.12 -5.18
N LEU A 39 -2.80 -0.36 -5.78
CA LEU A 39 -1.63 -0.85 -5.05
C LEU A 39 -0.98 0.20 -4.16
N GLY A 40 -0.97 1.48 -4.57
CA GLY A 40 -0.40 2.55 -3.75
C GLY A 40 -1.15 2.76 -2.44
N ARG A 41 -2.48 2.58 -2.44
CA ARG A 41 -3.31 2.68 -1.23
C ARG A 41 -3.10 1.47 -0.32
N GLU A 42 -3.07 0.26 -0.88
CA GLU A 42 -2.81 -0.95 -0.09
C GLU A 42 -1.38 -1.02 0.43
N ALA A 43 -0.40 -0.50 -0.30
CA ALA A 43 0.97 -0.36 0.17
C ALA A 43 1.02 0.59 1.38
N ALA A 44 0.35 1.75 1.30
CA ALA A 44 0.24 2.66 2.44
C ALA A 44 -0.42 1.98 3.63
N ASN A 45 -1.56 1.29 3.43
CA ASN A 45 -2.23 0.51 4.46
C ASN A 45 -1.27 -0.51 5.12
N HIS A 46 -0.56 -1.29 4.31
CA HIS A 46 0.39 -2.29 4.79
C HIS A 46 1.53 -1.65 5.62
N ILE A 47 2.06 -0.51 5.19
CA ILE A 47 3.09 0.23 5.94
C ILE A 47 2.54 0.68 7.30
N VAL A 48 1.30 1.16 7.37
CA VAL A 48 0.68 1.51 8.66
C VAL A 48 0.50 0.27 9.55
N ARG A 49 0.12 -0.88 8.98
CA ARG A 49 0.03 -2.15 9.72
C ARG A 49 1.37 -2.60 10.31
N LEU A 50 2.48 -2.25 9.68
CA LEU A 50 3.84 -2.57 10.14
C LEU A 50 4.39 -1.57 11.18
N GLY A 51 3.53 -0.71 11.73
CA GLY A 51 3.84 0.15 12.88
C GLY A 51 4.65 1.39 12.53
N VAL A 52 4.50 1.94 11.32
CA VAL A 52 5.11 3.22 10.96
C VAL A 52 4.68 4.35 11.90
N SER A 53 5.58 5.27 12.23
CA SER A 53 5.20 6.43 13.05
C SER A 53 4.41 7.48 12.26
N LYS A 54 4.73 7.65 10.98
CA LYS A 54 4.03 8.61 10.12
C LYS A 54 4.01 8.15 8.67
N VAL A 55 2.83 8.17 8.06
CA VAL A 55 2.64 7.96 6.62
C VAL A 55 2.08 9.23 5.99
N ILE A 56 2.66 9.64 4.85
CA ILE A 56 2.24 10.79 4.06
C ILE A 56 1.70 10.28 2.72
N LEU A 57 0.44 10.57 2.43
CA LEU A 57 -0.23 10.20 1.19
C LEU A 57 -0.04 11.28 0.13
N ALA A 58 0.89 11.07 -0.80
CA ALA A 58 1.13 12.01 -1.89
C ALA A 58 0.16 11.75 -3.06
N VAL A 59 -0.86 12.61 -3.15
CA VAL A 59 -1.94 12.54 -4.15
C VAL A 59 -2.08 13.86 -4.93
N ARG A 60 -2.64 13.79 -6.14
CA ARG A 60 -2.90 14.96 -6.99
C ARG A 60 -4.11 15.79 -6.56
N LYS A 61 -5.08 15.16 -5.87
CA LYS A 61 -6.34 15.80 -5.44
C LYS A 61 -6.57 15.49 -3.96
N ILE A 62 -6.73 16.52 -3.13
CA ILE A 62 -6.82 16.39 -1.67
C ILE A 62 -8.02 15.52 -1.26
N ARG A 63 -9.22 15.76 -1.82
CA ARG A 63 -10.44 14.98 -1.51
C ARG A 63 -10.23 13.47 -1.63
N LYS A 64 -9.49 13.08 -2.67
CA LYS A 64 -9.12 11.70 -2.98
C LYS A 64 -8.13 11.12 -1.97
N GLY A 65 -7.19 11.94 -1.47
CA GLY A 65 -6.32 11.58 -0.37
C GLY A 65 -7.06 11.40 0.96
N GLU A 66 -8.04 12.26 1.26
CA GLU A 66 -8.88 12.12 2.46
C GLU A 66 -9.70 10.82 2.42
N ASP A 67 -10.26 10.46 1.28
CA ASP A 67 -10.98 9.20 1.11
C ASP A 67 -10.04 7.99 1.30
N ALA A 68 -8.81 8.06 0.78
CA ALA A 68 -7.80 7.04 1.00
C ALA A 68 -7.37 6.95 2.48
N LYS A 69 -7.22 8.08 3.17
CA LYS A 69 -6.92 8.13 4.60
C LYS A 69 -8.01 7.44 5.42
N ARG A 70 -9.29 7.80 5.21
CA ARG A 70 -10.43 7.17 5.89
C ARG A 70 -10.49 5.67 5.66
N TYR A 71 -10.19 5.23 4.43
CA TYR A 71 -10.11 3.82 4.11
C TYR A 71 -9.03 3.11 4.95
N ILE A 72 -7.81 3.67 5.00
CA ILE A 72 -6.69 3.08 5.76
C ILE A 72 -7.02 3.04 7.26
N GLU A 73 -7.52 4.15 7.83
CA GLU A 73 -7.93 4.23 9.24
C GLU A 73 -9.03 3.22 9.58
N GLY A 74 -10.02 3.04 8.69
CA GLY A 74 -11.07 2.04 8.86
C GLY A 74 -10.57 0.60 8.79
N GLN A 75 -9.54 0.30 7.99
CA GLN A 75 -8.91 -1.03 7.93
C GLN A 75 -8.10 -1.35 9.20
N GLN A 76 -7.53 -0.33 9.86
CA GLN A 76 -6.77 -0.51 11.09
C GLN A 76 -7.67 -0.91 12.28
N ALA A 77 -8.88 -0.36 12.35
CA ALA A 77 -9.83 -0.65 13.43
C ALA A 77 -10.24 -2.14 13.50
N GLY A 78 -10.18 -2.87 12.39
CA GLY A 78 -10.50 -4.30 12.35
C GLY A 78 -9.34 -5.24 12.73
N GLN A 79 -8.12 -4.72 12.95
CA GLN A 79 -6.92 -5.54 13.22
C GLN A 79 -6.40 -5.44 14.65
N ALA A 80 -7.07 -4.68 15.52
CA ALA A 80 -6.71 -4.51 16.93
C ALA A 80 -7.42 -5.52 17.88
N LEU A 81 -7.90 -6.65 17.36
CA LEU A 81 -8.49 -7.76 18.13
C LEU A 81 -7.59 -8.98 18.11
#